data_AF-A0AA86J9G8-F1
#
_entry.id   AF-A0AA86J9G8-F1
#
_cell.length_a   1.000
_cell.length_b   1.000
_cell.length_c   1.000
_cell.angle_alpha   90.00
_cell.angle_beta   90.00
_cell.angle_gamma   90.00
#
_symmetry.space_group_name_H-M   'P 1'
#
loop_
_entity.id
_entity.type
_entity.pdbx_description
1 polymer ?
#
loop_
_entity_poly.entity_id
_entity_poly.type
_entity_poly.pdbx_seq_one_letter_code
_entity_poly.pdbx_strand_id
1 'polypeptide(L)'
;MKAAFIQTFGSPDVINIGEMTVRDPQPDEVVVRIEAAGINPLDIKIVAGYLQQVFPVDFPYVPGTDFSGVVDVIGTQVTHLQPGNRVSTSQAETG
;
A
#
# COMPACT_ATOMS: atom_id res chain seq x y z
N MET A 1 7.96 -8.71 5.45
CA MET A 1 8.08 -8.03 4.16
C MET A 1 8.77 -6.71 4.40
N LYS A 2 9.68 -6.32 3.51
CA LYS A 2 10.33 -5.02 3.61
C LYS A 2 9.37 -3.92 3.17
N ALA A 3 9.22 -2.87 3.97
CA ALA A 3 8.35 -1.73 3.70
C ALA A 3 9.07 -0.40 3.98
N ALA A 4 8.67 0.65 3.26
CA ALA A 4 8.97 2.02 3.60
C ALA A 4 7.77 2.60 4.34
N PHE A 5 7.96 3.16 5.54
CA PHE A 5 6.86 3.65 6.38
C PHE A 5 7.24 4.88 7.19
N ILE A 6 6.23 5.63 7.62
CA ILE A 6 6.37 6.78 8.51
C ILE A 6 5.65 6.52 9.84
N GLN A 7 6.15 7.12 10.91
CA GLN A 7 5.54 7.12 12.25
C GLN A 7 5.11 8.52 12.71
N THR A 8 5.45 9.53 11.91
CA THR A 8 5.10 10.92 12.09
C THR A 8 5.09 11.59 10.72
N PHE A 9 4.37 12.69 10.56
CA PHE A 9 4.41 13.47 9.33
C PHE A 9 5.70 14.28 9.22
N GLY A 10 6.15 14.55 7.99
CA GLY A 10 7.33 15.37 7.77
C GLY A 10 7.82 15.42 6.33
N SER A 11 9.07 15.87 6.14
CA SER A 11 9.77 15.71 4.86
C SER A 11 10.01 14.22 4.59
N PRO A 12 10.41 13.83 3.36
CA PRO A 12 10.77 12.44 3.07
C PRO A 12 11.84 11.82 4.00
N ASP A 13 12.57 12.63 4.77
CA ASP A 13 13.56 12.16 5.75
C ASP A 13 12.95 11.38 6.93
N VAL A 14 11.64 11.49 7.16
CA VAL A 14 10.93 10.71 8.20
C VAL A 14 10.61 9.28 7.75
N ILE A 15 10.88 8.93 6.49
CA ILE A 15 10.64 7.60 5.94
C ILE A 15 11.68 6.63 6.48
N ASN A 16 11.19 5.60 7.15
CA ASN A 16 11.98 4.48 7.63
C ASN A 16 11.79 3.28 6.71
N ILE A 17 12.83 2.46 6.56
CA ILE A 17 12.76 1.20 5.84
C ILE A 17 12.97 0.06 6.84
N GLY A 18 12.04 -0.87 6.91
CA GLY A 18 12.11 -1.98 7.87
C GLY A 18 11.26 -3.18 7.47
N GLU A 19 11.21 -4.18 8.34
CA GLU A 19 10.35 -5.35 8.17
C GLU A 19 8.98 -5.12 8.81
N MET A 20 7.93 -5.54 8.10
CA MET A 20 6.55 -5.56 8.56
C MET A 20 5.89 -6.89 8.24
N THR A 21 4.91 -7.28 9.04
CA THR A 21 4.13 -8.51 8.82
C THR A 21 3.12 -8.28 7.70
N VAL A 22 3.01 -9.22 6.77
CA VAL A 22 1.91 -9.25 5.80
C VAL A 22 0.66 -9.73 6.55
N ARG A 23 -0.45 -9.00 6.40
CA ARG A 23 -1.75 -9.42 6.97
C ARG A 23 -2.42 -10.39 6.00
N ASP A 24 -3.18 -11.34 6.54
CA ASP A 24 -4.08 -12.15 5.72
C ASP A 24 -5.16 -11.24 5.09
N PRO A 25 -5.57 -11.50 3.84
CA PRO A 25 -6.58 -10.69 3.19
C PRO A 25 -7.95 -10.87 3.89
N GLN A 26 -8.72 -9.79 3.96
CA GLN A 26 -10.16 -9.91 4.22
C GLN A 26 -10.86 -10.70 3.10
N PRO A 27 -12.12 -11.16 3.29
CA PRO A 27 -12.78 -12.02 2.32
C PRO A 27 -12.84 -11.47 0.88
N ASP A 28 -12.93 -10.17 0.70
CA ASP A 28 -13.01 -9.46 -0.59
C ASP A 28 -11.68 -8.87 -1.07
N GLU A 29 -10.60 -9.06 -0.32
CA GLU A 29 -9.27 -8.53 -0.64
C GLU A 29 -8.36 -9.56 -1.32
N VAL A 30 -7.27 -9.07 -1.91
CA VAL A 30 -6.16 -9.89 -2.37
C VAL A 30 -4.84 -9.36 -1.80
N VAL A 31 -3.92 -10.27 -1.50
CA VAL A 31 -2.52 -9.91 -1.20
C VAL A 31 -1.74 -9.95 -2.50
N VAL A 32 -1.09 -8.85 -2.85
CA VAL A 32 -0.24 -8.75 -4.04
C VAL A 32 1.22 -8.68 -3.62
N ARG A 33 2.03 -9.58 -4.17
CA ARG A 33 3.49 -9.46 -4.12
C ARG A 33 3.91 -8.38 -5.11
N ILE A 34 4.26 -7.22 -4.59
CA ILE A 34 4.66 -6.04 -5.37
C ILE A 34 5.96 -6.32 -6.13
N GLU A 35 5.96 -6.08 -7.44
CA GLU A 35 7.15 -6.16 -8.31
C GLU A 35 7.70 -4.76 -8.64
N ALA A 36 6.83 -3.77 -8.75
CA ALA A 36 7.20 -2.36 -8.91
C ALA A 36 6.17 -1.44 -8.24
N ALA A 37 6.64 -0.34 -7.67
CA ALA A 37 5.81 0.73 -7.10
C ALA A 37 6.19 2.08 -7.72
N GLY A 38 5.18 2.89 -8.04
CA GLY A 38 5.33 4.26 -8.49
C GLY A 38 5.23 5.24 -7.31
N ILE A 39 5.92 6.38 -7.43
CA ILE A 39 5.82 7.49 -6.49
C ILE A 39 5.25 8.69 -7.21
N ASN A 40 4.23 9.29 -6.60
CA ASN A 40 3.53 10.45 -7.10
C ASN A 40 3.68 11.64 -6.13
N PRO A 41 3.45 12.88 -6.60
CA PRO A 41 3.38 14.05 -5.71
C PRO A 41 2.32 13.92 -4.60
N LEU A 42 1.30 13.07 -4.79
CA LEU A 42 0.30 12.77 -3.77
C LEU A 42 0.94 12.13 -2.54
N ASP A 43 1.80 11.11 -2.72
CA ASP A 43 2.44 10.38 -1.63
C ASP A 43 3.24 11.32 -0.73
N ILE A 44 3.98 12.27 -1.32
CA ILE A 44 4.77 13.25 -0.58
C ILE A 44 3.86 14.20 0.23
N LYS A 45 2.71 14.59 -0.31
CA LYS A 45 1.73 15.42 0.41
C LYS A 45 1.08 14.67 1.57
N ILE A 46 0.83 13.36 1.41
CA ILE A 46 0.32 12.50 2.50
C ILE A 46 1.39 12.38 3.59
N VAL A 47 2.64 12.08 3.22
CA VAL A 47 3.77 11.99 4.15
C VAL A 47 3.99 13.31 4.91
N ALA A 48 3.81 14.45 4.25
CA ALA A 48 3.88 15.76 4.90
C ALA A 48 2.66 16.11 5.78
N GLY A 49 1.61 15.28 5.79
CA GLY A 49 0.39 15.52 6.56
C GLY A 49 -0.55 16.57 5.95
N TYR A 50 -0.29 17.05 4.74
CA TYR A 50 -1.08 18.14 4.12
C TYR A 50 -2.48 17.71 3.69
N LEU A 51 -2.75 16.41 3.69
CA LEU A 51 -4.01 15.85 3.20
C LEU A 51 -4.86 15.19 4.28
N GLN A 52 -4.56 15.38 5.56
CA GLN A 52 -5.27 14.73 6.67
C GLN A 52 -6.80 14.91 6.67
N GLN A 53 -7.31 16.01 6.13
CA GLN A 53 -8.76 16.23 6.04
C GLN A 53 -9.46 15.33 5.01
N VAL A 54 -8.74 14.81 4.02
CA VAL A 54 -9.28 14.01 2.91
C VAL A 54 -8.68 12.60 2.87
N PHE A 55 -7.47 12.43 3.40
CA PHE A 55 -6.76 11.17 3.60
C PHE A 55 -6.26 11.12 5.05
N PRO A 56 -7.12 10.77 6.02
CA PRO A 56 -6.70 10.50 7.38
C PRO A 56 -5.69 9.35 7.39
N VAL A 57 -4.65 9.47 8.21
CA VAL A 57 -3.58 8.47 8.26
C VAL A 57 -3.38 8.02 9.69
N ASP A 58 -3.46 6.71 9.91
CA ASP A 58 -3.01 6.05 11.12
C ASP A 58 -1.54 5.61 10.99
N PHE A 59 -0.80 5.68 12.09
CA PHE A 59 0.60 5.27 12.12
C PHE A 59 0.76 3.83 12.68
N PRO A 60 1.75 3.06 12.20
CA PRO A 60 2.67 3.38 11.10
C PRO A 60 1.98 3.35 9.73
N TYR A 61 2.34 4.27 8.84
CA TYR A 61 1.75 4.41 7.52
C TYR A 61 2.74 4.06 6.41
N VAL A 62 2.31 3.24 5.44
CA VAL A 62 3.08 2.88 4.24
C VAL A 62 2.53 3.68 3.05
N PRO A 63 3.27 4.66 2.50
CA PRO A 63 2.84 5.43 1.33
C PRO A 63 2.96 4.61 0.03
N GLY A 64 2.23 5.04 -1.00
CA GLY A 64 2.24 4.44 -2.34
C GLY A 64 0.88 3.86 -2.72
N THR A 65 0.27 4.45 -3.75
CA THR A 65 -1.00 3.96 -4.34
C THR A 65 -0.79 3.27 -5.70
N ASP A 66 0.38 3.44 -6.31
CA ASP A 66 0.60 2.98 -7.68
C ASP A 66 1.55 1.79 -7.70
N PHE A 67 1.08 0.64 -8.18
CA PHE A 67 1.92 -0.55 -8.23
C PHE A 67 1.57 -1.50 -9.38
N SER A 68 2.51 -2.40 -9.66
CA SER A 68 2.26 -3.64 -10.40
C SER A 68 2.88 -4.83 -9.66
N GLY A 69 2.26 -6.00 -9.80
CA GLY A 69 2.71 -7.19 -9.11
C GLY A 69 1.94 -8.44 -9.48
N VAL A 70 2.06 -9.44 -8.60
CA VAL A 70 1.44 -10.75 -8.78
C VAL A 70 0.57 -11.07 -7.57
N VAL A 71 -0.66 -11.50 -7.80
CA VAL A 71 -1.55 -11.99 -6.74
C VAL A 71 -0.89 -13.20 -6.07
N ASP A 72 -0.72 -13.12 -4.74
CA ASP A 72 -0.11 -14.16 -3.92
C ASP A 72 -1.19 -14.98 -3.21
N VAL A 73 -2.12 -14.30 -2.53
CA VAL A 73 -3.23 -14.89 -1.77
C VAL A 73 -4.53 -14.14 -2.08
N ILE A 74 -5.65 -14.84 -2.11
CA ILE A 74 -6.99 -14.26 -2.30
C ILE A 74 -7.87 -14.50 -1.08
N GLY A 75 -8.75 -13.55 -0.78
CA GLY A 75 -9.84 -13.72 0.16
C GLY A 75 -10.90 -14.70 -0.33
N THR A 76 -11.74 -15.20 0.58
CA THR A 76 -12.70 -16.28 0.32
C THR A 76 -13.87 -15.88 -0.60
N GLN A 77 -14.13 -14.59 -0.78
CA GLN A 77 -15.18 -14.06 -1.66
C GLN A 77 -14.64 -13.54 -3.00
N VAL A 78 -13.32 -13.58 -3.23
CA VAL A 78 -12.72 -13.20 -4.50
C VAL A 78 -12.90 -14.31 -5.52
N THR A 79 -13.68 -14.04 -6.58
CA THR A 79 -14.02 -15.02 -7.63
C THR A 79 -13.40 -14.73 -9.00
N HIS A 80 -12.84 -13.53 -9.18
CA HIS A 80 -12.39 -13.02 -10.48
C HIS A 80 -10.86 -12.93 -10.61
N LEU A 81 -10.12 -13.21 -9.53
CA LEU A 81 -8.66 -13.28 -9.49
C LEU A 81 -8.22 -14.57 -8.83
N GLN A 82 -7.00 -15.01 -9.15
CA GLN A 82 -6.37 -16.17 -8.54
C GLN A 82 -4.86 -15.93 -8.34
N PRO A 83 -4.21 -16.65 -7.41
CA PRO A 83 -2.77 -16.62 -7.26
C PRO A 83 -2.03 -16.81 -8.60
N GLY A 84 -0.99 -16.02 -8.83
CA GLY A 84 -0.22 -15.99 -10.07
C GLY A 84 -0.73 -15.00 -11.13
N ASN A 85 -1.92 -14.39 -10.96
CA ASN A 85 -2.36 -13.32 -11.85
C ASN A 85 -1.47 -12.08 -11.73
N ARG A 86 -1.12 -11.48 -12.87
CA ARG A 86 -0.44 -10.19 -12.93
C ARG A 86 -1.48 -9.07 -12.85
N VAL A 87 -1.27 -8.13 -11.97
CA VAL A 87 -2.19 -7.01 -11.71
C VAL A 87 -1.43 -5.69 -11.61
N SER A 88 -2.13 -4.61 -11.90
CA SER A 88 -1.67 -3.24 -11.64
C SER A 88 -2.83 -2.41 -11.11
N THR A 89 -2.52 -1.34 -10.40
CA THR A 89 -3.55 -0.41 -9.94
C THR A 89 -4.09 0.42 -11.10
N SER A 90 -5.41 0.61 -11.14
CA SER A 90 -6.08 1.60 -12.01
C SER A 90 -6.64 2.76 -11.19
N GLN A 91 -7.00 2.50 -9.93
CA GLN A 91 -7.15 3.41 -8.79
C GLN A 91 -6.89 2.56 -7.53
N ALA A 92 -6.00 2.97 -6.62
CA ALA A 92 -5.82 2.25 -5.35
C ALA A 92 -6.39 3.07 -4.19
N GLU A 93 -7.16 2.38 -3.36
CA GLU A 93 -7.56 2.86 -2.04
C GLU A 93 -6.77 2.04 -1.01
N THR A 94 -6.06 2.69 -0.10
CA THR A 94 -5.49 2.04 1.09
C THR A 94 -6.50 2.15 2.22
N GLY A 95 -7.05 1.02 2.65
CA GLY A 95 -7.82 0.87 3.89
C GLY A 95 -6.97 0.44 5.08
#